data_AF-A0A9W7L3D0-F1
#
_entry.id   AF-A0A9W7L3D0-F1
#
_cell.length_a   1.000
_cell.length_b   1.000
_cell.length_c   1.000
_cell.angle_alpha   90.00
_cell.angle_beta   90.00
_cell.angle_gamma   90.00
#
_symmetry.space_group_name_H-M   'P 1'
#
loop_
_entity.id
_entity.type
_entity.pdbx_description
1 polymer ?
#
loop_
_entity_poly.entity_id
_entity_poly.type
_entity_poly.pdbx_seq_one_letter_code
_entity_poly.pdbx_strand_id
1 'polypeptide(L)'
;VCDLRRDIPVLSHMSGAQITPNPQERRKKHQSLSSSAASNDKALIKARLEFAKSEGKKRRRAITLPTLGLGFALFIPGGCIFSLCKVLVAMGEIDQDPWAAISWIGGWMGAAGIPILLLALLPEDVELIPKVVRAVVAVFLCFAFPVFVGLGVLAYQGKINGCKDVFGMDSTVPCWYADVAIAWPVIMSLSYVVIGSLLLKESLKAQPRELLNYAWTCLGRWYCFLSLFVFPLASFVRLSFEPINLDIFFLIILCVELFACGSLLMFRGPELRQRAQAFLAIRGESMGIAAGIASLIGNVGEDELLKLSSKVFMGVPLDRVGEVAMKKNDPDPELNKLADNVSFGKVDCFFSHSWRDHKDLKWKAIQDFREEFNITHKREPIVWIDKYCIDQENIDDNLKCLPMSLAGCKGLTVFLGETYLTRLWCLIELFVFLGMEKSHEEIELRSISGADIDVSEILGTFDAEMADCYNPEEKDKLLTLIEASFGTFEDFNAKVRAVLQECTKSDDGTSMRFKADDFHKV
;
A
#
# COMPACT_ATOMS: atom_id res chain seq x y z
N VAL A 1 57.29 -60.39 24.20
CA VAL A 1 58.70 -60.35 23.76
C VAL A 1 58.79 -59.29 22.67
N CYS A 2 59.37 -58.10 22.75
CA CYS A 2 60.05 -57.25 23.75
C CYS A 2 59.82 -55.81 23.23
N ASP A 3 59.36 -54.86 24.04
CA ASP A 3 60.17 -53.94 24.87
C ASP A 3 60.95 -52.87 24.07
N LEU A 4 60.57 -51.59 24.23
CA LEU A 4 61.54 -50.50 24.48
C LEU A 4 60.85 -49.18 24.91
N ARG A 5 61.16 -48.85 26.17
CA ARG A 5 60.92 -47.63 26.94
C ARG A 5 61.44 -46.35 26.28
N ARG A 6 60.78 -45.22 26.57
CA ARG A 6 61.46 -43.94 26.88
C ARG A 6 60.76 -43.22 28.04
N ASP A 7 61.60 -42.70 28.91
CA ASP A 7 61.34 -42.14 30.22
C ASP A 7 60.64 -40.77 30.19
N ILE A 8 59.75 -40.51 31.16
CA ILE A 8 59.27 -39.17 31.53
C ILE A 8 59.43 -39.02 33.05
N PRO A 9 60.08 -37.96 33.54
CA PRO A 9 60.34 -37.78 34.96
C PRO A 9 59.11 -37.24 35.71
N VAL A 10 58.93 -37.79 36.90
CA VAL A 10 58.00 -37.37 37.94
C VAL A 10 58.39 -35.98 38.45
N LEU A 11 57.45 -35.02 38.41
CA LEU A 11 57.54 -33.75 39.12
C LEU A 11 56.45 -33.69 40.19
N SER A 12 56.92 -33.76 41.43
CA SER A 12 56.18 -33.60 42.67
C SER A 12 55.87 -32.13 43.00
N HIS A 13 54.65 -31.89 43.46
CA HIS A 13 54.23 -30.88 44.43
C HIS A 13 54.79 -29.44 44.33
N MET A 14 53.93 -28.51 43.87
CA MET A 14 53.81 -27.18 44.48
C MET A 14 52.32 -26.79 44.62
N SER A 15 51.83 -26.82 45.85
CA SER A 15 50.53 -26.29 46.26
C SER A 15 50.62 -24.77 46.38
N GLY A 16 50.29 -24.04 45.32
CA GLY A 16 49.97 -22.62 45.38
C GLY A 16 48.47 -22.45 45.56
N ALA A 17 48.03 -22.08 46.77
CA ALA A 17 46.64 -21.74 47.03
C ALA A 17 46.26 -20.47 46.26
N GLN A 18 45.61 -20.64 45.09
CA GLN A 18 44.92 -19.55 44.42
C GLN A 18 43.69 -19.17 45.25
N ILE A 19 43.74 -18.00 45.85
CA ILE A 19 42.58 -17.33 46.47
C ILE A 19 41.57 -17.09 45.35
N THR A 20 40.57 -17.97 45.28
CA THR A 20 39.45 -17.81 44.37
C THR A 20 38.62 -16.62 44.83
N PRO A 21 38.37 -15.61 43.97
CA PRO A 21 37.58 -14.46 44.35
C PRO A 21 36.17 -14.92 44.76
N ASN A 22 35.69 -14.36 45.87
CA ASN A 22 34.42 -14.70 46.50
C ASN A 22 33.29 -14.77 45.44
N PRO A 23 32.53 -15.88 45.35
CA PRO A 23 31.43 -16.04 44.39
C PRO A 23 30.43 -14.89 44.38
N GLN A 24 30.28 -14.17 45.51
CA GLN A 24 29.43 -12.99 45.60
C GLN A 24 29.98 -11.78 44.83
N GLU A 25 31.30 -11.59 44.73
CA GLU A 25 31.90 -10.51 43.93
C GLU A 25 31.80 -10.79 42.42
N ARG A 26 31.94 -12.05 41.99
CA ARG A 26 31.71 -12.43 40.58
C ARG A 26 30.26 -12.21 40.16
N ARG A 27 29.28 -12.52 41.03
CA ARG A 27 27.86 -12.25 40.77
C ARG A 27 27.55 -10.76 40.67
N LYS A 28 28.12 -9.93 41.56
CA LYS A 28 27.95 -8.46 41.48
C LYS A 28 28.58 -7.87 40.22
N LYS A 29 29.76 -8.34 39.82
CA LYS A 29 30.44 -7.86 38.60
C LYS A 29 29.68 -8.27 37.33
N HIS A 30 29.16 -9.50 37.25
CA HIS A 30 28.33 -9.94 36.13
C HIS A 30 26.97 -9.23 36.06
N GLN A 31 26.30 -8.97 37.19
CA GLN A 31 25.06 -8.18 37.20
C GLN A 31 25.29 -6.72 36.80
N SER A 32 26.44 -6.14 37.12
CA SER A 32 26.78 -4.77 36.69
C SER A 32 27.12 -4.66 35.20
N LEU A 33 27.74 -5.69 34.62
CA LEU A 33 28.08 -5.74 33.20
C LEU A 33 26.85 -6.07 32.33
N SER A 34 25.95 -6.94 32.80
CA SER A 34 24.72 -7.28 32.06
C SER A 34 23.71 -6.14 32.06
N SER A 35 23.61 -5.35 33.14
CA SER A 35 22.73 -4.17 33.20
C SER A 35 23.25 -3.03 32.32
N SER A 36 24.57 -2.85 32.26
CA SER A 36 25.24 -1.89 31.38
C SER A 36 25.06 -2.24 29.89
N ALA A 37 25.23 -3.51 29.52
CA ALA A 37 25.05 -3.97 28.14
C ALA A 37 23.57 -3.85 27.69
N ALA A 38 22.63 -4.29 28.54
CA ALA A 38 21.20 -4.20 28.26
C ALA A 38 20.70 -2.74 28.15
N SER A 39 21.32 -1.80 28.88
CA SER A 39 21.04 -0.37 28.78
C SER A 39 21.47 0.20 27.42
N ASN A 40 22.66 -0.17 26.94
CA ASN A 40 23.19 0.29 25.66
C ASN A 40 22.40 -0.28 24.47
N ASP A 41 21.95 -1.53 24.55
CA ASP A 41 21.11 -2.13 23.50
C ASP A 41 19.74 -1.45 23.38
N LYS A 42 19.11 -1.09 24.51
CA LYS A 42 17.83 -0.34 24.51
C LYS A 42 17.97 1.03 23.86
N ALA A 43 19.05 1.76 24.15
CA ALA A 43 19.29 3.07 23.53
C ALA A 43 19.53 2.95 22.02
N LEU A 44 20.25 1.91 21.57
CA LEU A 44 20.51 1.64 20.16
C LEU A 44 19.24 1.24 19.40
N ILE A 45 18.41 0.37 19.98
CA ILE A 45 17.12 -0.04 19.39
C ILE A 45 16.20 1.19 19.26
N LYS A 46 16.10 2.02 20.30
CA LYS A 46 15.31 3.26 20.26
C LYS A 46 15.81 4.21 19.17
N ALA A 47 17.12 4.42 19.05
CA ALA A 47 17.70 5.28 18.01
C ALA A 47 17.41 4.75 16.59
N ARG A 48 17.43 3.42 16.40
CA ARG A 48 17.11 2.78 15.11
C ARG A 48 15.63 2.87 14.76
N LEU A 49 14.74 2.71 15.75
CA LEU A 49 13.31 2.87 15.55
C LEU A 49 12.95 4.32 15.18
N GLU A 50 13.57 5.31 15.83
CA GLU A 50 13.40 6.72 15.48
C GLU A 50 13.91 7.02 14.06
N PHE A 51 15.04 6.41 13.66
CA PHE A 51 15.55 6.52 12.29
C PHE A 51 14.58 5.91 11.27
N ALA A 52 14.09 4.69 11.49
CA ALA A 52 13.14 4.01 10.61
C ALA A 52 11.83 4.81 10.44
N LYS A 53 11.30 5.33 11.56
CA LYS A 53 10.14 6.24 11.54
C LYS A 53 10.43 7.50 10.73
N SER A 54 11.66 8.01 10.73
CA SER A 54 12.04 9.22 9.99
C SER A 54 12.13 8.98 8.47
N GLU A 55 12.66 7.84 8.02
CA GLU A 55 12.76 7.49 6.59
C GLU A 55 11.41 7.08 6.01
N GLY A 56 10.58 6.31 6.73
CA GLY A 56 9.20 6.03 6.33
C GLY A 56 8.39 7.33 6.16
N LYS A 57 8.53 8.27 7.11
CA LYS A 57 7.94 9.62 6.99
C LYS A 57 8.48 10.39 5.77
N LYS A 58 9.76 10.22 5.42
CA LYS A 58 10.39 10.90 4.27
C LYS A 58 9.89 10.36 2.94
N ARG A 59 9.80 9.04 2.76
CA ARG A 59 9.21 8.41 1.55
C ARG A 59 7.75 8.78 1.39
N ARG A 60 6.97 8.69 2.47
CA ARG A 60 5.59 9.17 2.47
C ARG A 60 5.50 10.62 2.04
N ARG A 61 6.33 11.51 2.61
CA ARG A 61 6.38 12.92 2.21
C ARG A 61 6.74 13.08 0.73
N ALA A 62 7.60 12.24 0.17
CA ALA A 62 7.96 12.29 -1.24
C ALA A 62 6.78 11.99 -2.18
N ILE A 63 5.75 11.24 -1.73
CA ILE A 63 4.54 10.95 -2.52
C ILE A 63 3.42 11.95 -2.17
N THR A 64 3.17 12.16 -0.88
CA THR A 64 2.09 13.03 -0.39
C THR A 64 2.34 14.50 -0.74
N LEU A 65 3.58 14.99 -0.65
CA LEU A 65 3.85 16.41 -0.85
C LEU A 65 3.69 16.87 -2.31
N PRO A 66 4.18 16.14 -3.34
CA PRO A 66 3.89 16.50 -4.73
C PRO A 66 2.41 16.40 -5.08
N THR A 67 1.72 15.38 -4.57
CA THR A 67 0.27 15.20 -4.82
C THR A 67 -0.55 16.30 -4.16
N LEU A 68 -0.22 16.68 -2.91
CA LEU A 68 -0.82 17.86 -2.26
C LEU A 68 -0.47 19.15 -3.00
N GLY A 69 0.77 19.30 -3.43
CA GLY A 69 1.23 20.45 -4.21
C GLY A 69 0.42 20.61 -5.50
N LEU A 70 0.24 19.52 -6.25
CA LEU A 70 -0.60 19.49 -7.44
C LEU A 70 -2.07 19.84 -7.11
N GLY A 71 -2.63 19.23 -6.06
CA GLY A 71 -3.99 19.51 -5.63
C GLY A 71 -4.21 20.99 -5.28
N PHE A 72 -3.28 21.62 -4.55
CA PHE A 72 -3.34 23.06 -4.23
C PHE A 72 -3.12 23.95 -5.46
N ALA A 73 -2.19 23.57 -6.35
CA ALA A 73 -1.89 24.30 -7.58
C ALA A 73 -3.03 24.27 -8.59
N LEU A 74 -3.89 23.24 -8.54
CA LEU A 74 -5.12 23.19 -9.32
C LEU A 74 -6.27 23.92 -8.61
N PHE A 75 -6.46 23.65 -7.31
CA PHE A 75 -7.58 24.17 -6.55
C PHE A 75 -7.57 25.69 -6.40
N ILE A 76 -6.47 26.27 -5.89
CA ILE A 76 -6.42 27.70 -5.55
C ILE A 76 -6.31 28.55 -6.82
N PRO A 77 -5.30 28.39 -7.70
CA PRO A 77 -5.22 29.14 -8.95
C PRO A 77 -6.43 28.93 -9.85
N GLY A 78 -6.94 27.70 -9.98
CA GLY A 78 -8.12 27.42 -10.79
C GLY A 78 -9.36 28.18 -10.30
N GLY A 79 -9.63 28.12 -8.99
CA GLY A 79 -10.69 28.90 -8.36
C GLY A 79 -10.50 30.41 -8.55
N CYS A 80 -9.28 30.92 -8.36
CA CYS A 80 -8.96 32.34 -8.57
C CYS A 80 -9.18 32.79 -10.01
N ILE A 81 -8.72 32.02 -11.00
CA ILE A 81 -8.90 32.31 -12.43
C ILE A 81 -10.40 32.34 -12.76
N PHE A 82 -11.15 31.32 -12.33
CA PHE A 82 -12.60 31.27 -12.54
C PHE A 82 -13.29 32.51 -11.96
N SER A 83 -13.03 32.79 -10.68
CA SER A 83 -13.61 33.92 -9.93
C SER A 83 -13.26 35.28 -10.54
N LEU A 84 -11.98 35.52 -10.82
CA LEU A 84 -11.49 36.79 -11.34
C LEU A 84 -12.06 37.07 -12.73
N CYS A 85 -12.04 36.09 -13.64
CA CYS A 85 -12.64 36.26 -14.96
C CYS A 85 -14.13 36.59 -14.88
N LYS A 86 -14.88 35.93 -13.97
CA LYS A 86 -16.31 36.24 -13.80
C LYS A 86 -16.56 37.64 -13.25
N VAL A 87 -15.75 38.11 -12.31
CA VAL A 87 -15.85 39.47 -11.78
C VAL A 87 -15.50 40.51 -12.84
N LEU A 88 -14.41 40.32 -13.58
CA LEU A 88 -13.99 41.27 -14.62
C LEU A 88 -14.99 41.36 -15.78
N VAL A 89 -15.54 40.22 -16.22
CA VAL A 89 -16.65 40.21 -17.19
C VAL A 89 -17.88 40.92 -16.61
N ALA A 90 -18.22 40.65 -15.35
CA ALA A 90 -19.36 41.29 -14.70
C ALA A 90 -19.22 42.82 -14.56
N MET A 91 -17.98 43.32 -14.47
CA MET A 91 -17.67 44.75 -14.43
C MET A 91 -17.60 45.41 -15.81
N GLY A 92 -17.66 44.62 -16.90
CA GLY A 92 -17.49 45.14 -18.27
C GLY A 92 -16.04 45.53 -18.60
N GLU A 93 -15.05 45.08 -17.80
CA GLU A 93 -13.63 45.42 -18.00
C GLU A 93 -12.98 44.58 -19.11
N ILE A 94 -13.57 43.42 -19.43
CA ILE A 94 -13.09 42.48 -20.45
C ILE A 94 -14.23 41.89 -21.24
N ASP A 95 -14.01 41.65 -22.54
CA ASP A 95 -14.97 40.97 -23.41
C ASP A 95 -15.22 39.52 -22.98
N GLN A 96 -16.48 39.07 -23.06
CA GLN A 96 -16.86 37.72 -22.62
C GLN A 96 -16.17 36.61 -23.43
N ASP A 97 -16.05 36.79 -24.75
CA ASP A 97 -15.67 35.71 -25.68
C ASP A 97 -14.28 35.09 -25.43
N PRO A 98 -13.16 35.84 -25.36
CA PRO A 98 -11.85 35.25 -25.14
C PRO A 98 -11.65 34.71 -23.71
N TRP A 99 -12.39 35.26 -22.75
CA TRP A 99 -12.22 34.95 -21.33
C TRP A 99 -13.15 33.85 -20.80
N ALA A 100 -14.21 33.52 -21.54
CA ALA A 100 -15.10 32.42 -21.23
C ALA A 100 -14.32 31.11 -21.08
N ALA A 101 -13.51 30.75 -22.08
CA ALA A 101 -12.72 29.52 -22.07
C ALA A 101 -11.74 29.45 -20.88
N ILE A 102 -11.06 30.56 -20.59
CA ILE A 102 -10.10 30.66 -19.47
C ILE A 102 -10.82 30.48 -18.12
N SER A 103 -11.98 31.14 -17.96
CA SER A 103 -12.81 30.98 -16.77
C SER A 103 -13.20 29.51 -16.58
N TRP A 104 -13.69 28.84 -17.63
CA TRP A 104 -14.08 27.43 -17.57
C TRP A 104 -12.92 26.49 -17.23
N ILE A 105 -11.75 26.70 -17.83
CA ILE A 105 -10.52 25.95 -17.48
C ILE A 105 -10.20 26.13 -15.99
N GLY A 106 -10.30 27.36 -15.47
CA GLY A 106 -10.15 27.62 -14.05
C GLY A 106 -11.15 26.86 -13.19
N GLY A 107 -12.41 26.81 -13.63
CA GLY A 107 -13.49 26.05 -12.97
C GLY A 107 -13.18 24.55 -12.86
N TRP A 108 -12.72 23.95 -13.97
CA TRP A 108 -12.34 22.53 -14.03
C TRP A 108 -11.13 22.24 -13.14
N MET A 109 -10.08 23.06 -13.22
CA MET A 109 -8.91 22.93 -12.35
C MET A 109 -9.30 23.04 -10.87
N GLY A 110 -10.17 23.99 -10.53
CA GLY A 110 -10.72 24.16 -9.19
C GLY A 110 -11.49 22.91 -8.71
N ALA A 111 -12.35 22.36 -9.58
CA ALA A 111 -13.15 21.19 -9.29
C ALA A 111 -12.30 19.92 -9.10
N ALA A 112 -11.31 19.67 -9.96
CA ALA A 112 -10.43 18.50 -9.87
C ALA A 112 -9.42 18.58 -8.72
N GLY A 113 -9.05 19.80 -8.29
CA GLY A 113 -8.04 20.00 -7.25
C GLY A 113 -8.41 19.41 -5.89
N ILE A 114 -9.69 19.47 -5.48
CA ILE A 114 -10.13 18.96 -4.17
C ILE A 114 -10.03 17.42 -4.06
N PRO A 115 -10.55 16.61 -5.01
CA PRO A 115 -10.32 15.17 -5.00
C PRO A 115 -8.82 14.80 -4.96
N ILE A 116 -7.97 15.50 -5.71
CA ILE A 116 -6.53 15.25 -5.73
C ILE A 116 -5.90 15.56 -4.35
N LEU A 117 -6.29 16.68 -3.71
CA LEU A 117 -5.87 17.01 -2.34
C LEU A 117 -6.25 15.92 -1.34
N LEU A 118 -7.48 15.42 -1.44
CA LEU A 118 -7.99 14.39 -0.53
C LEU A 118 -7.35 13.02 -0.77
N LEU A 119 -7.02 12.68 -2.03
CA LEU A 119 -6.28 11.46 -2.38
C LEU A 119 -4.85 11.45 -1.85
N ALA A 120 -4.23 12.63 -1.77
CA ALA A 120 -2.87 12.78 -1.25
C ALA A 120 -2.77 12.48 0.26
N LEU A 121 -3.88 12.57 0.99
CA LEU A 121 -3.94 12.35 2.45
C LEU A 121 -4.12 10.87 2.78
N LEU A 122 -3.20 10.32 3.56
CA LEU A 122 -3.29 8.95 4.08
C LEU A 122 -3.98 8.95 5.46
N PRO A 123 -4.71 7.89 5.84
CA PRO A 123 -5.42 7.81 7.13
C PRO A 123 -4.53 8.07 8.36
N GLU A 124 -3.24 7.77 8.27
CA GLU A 124 -2.25 7.94 9.34
C GLU A 124 -1.61 9.34 9.35
N ASP A 125 -1.99 10.24 8.43
CA ASP A 125 -1.51 11.63 8.41
C ASP A 125 -2.21 12.51 9.46
N VAL A 126 -2.12 12.10 10.72
CA VAL A 126 -2.83 12.65 11.89
C VAL A 126 -2.71 14.19 11.98
N GLU A 127 -1.52 14.73 11.71
CA GLU A 127 -1.29 16.18 11.76
C GLU A 127 -1.70 16.93 10.48
N LEU A 128 -1.64 16.27 9.33
CA LEU A 128 -1.82 16.92 8.03
C LEU A 128 -3.28 17.02 7.63
N ILE A 129 -4.08 15.97 7.93
CA ILE A 129 -5.50 15.93 7.59
C ILE A 129 -6.24 17.16 8.14
N PRO A 130 -6.15 17.52 9.44
CA PRO A 130 -6.89 18.68 9.95
C PRO A 130 -6.36 20.00 9.40
N LYS A 131 -5.07 20.09 9.00
CA LYS A 131 -4.49 21.30 8.39
C LYS A 131 -5.01 21.49 6.98
N VAL A 132 -5.02 20.42 6.17
CA VAL A 132 -5.52 20.47 4.79
C VAL A 132 -7.03 20.72 4.76
N VAL A 133 -7.82 20.03 5.59
CA VAL A 133 -9.27 20.28 5.69
C VAL A 133 -9.56 21.73 6.09
N ARG A 134 -8.85 22.27 7.10
CA ARG A 134 -9.01 23.68 7.49
C ARG A 134 -8.55 24.65 6.42
N ALA A 135 -7.52 24.32 5.62
CA ALA A 135 -7.12 25.12 4.48
C ALA A 135 -8.21 25.15 3.40
N VAL A 136 -8.84 24.02 3.09
CA VAL A 136 -10.00 23.96 2.18
C VAL A 136 -11.15 24.81 2.70
N VAL A 137 -11.49 24.69 4.00
CA VAL A 137 -12.50 25.54 4.64
C VAL A 137 -12.14 27.03 4.54
N ALA A 138 -10.89 27.40 4.78
CA ALA A 138 -10.44 28.78 4.68
C ALA A 138 -10.60 29.33 3.25
N VAL A 139 -10.28 28.53 2.22
CA VAL A 139 -10.52 28.93 0.83
C VAL A 139 -12.03 29.10 0.56
N PHE A 140 -12.88 28.21 1.06
CA PHE A 140 -14.33 28.34 0.89
C PHE A 140 -14.89 29.60 1.55
N LEU A 141 -14.51 29.88 2.81
CA LEU A 141 -15.10 30.96 3.60
C LEU A 141 -14.44 32.33 3.34
N CYS A 142 -13.13 32.38 3.11
CA CYS A 142 -12.40 33.64 2.95
C CYS A 142 -12.24 34.06 1.49
N PHE A 143 -12.37 33.15 0.53
CA PHE A 143 -12.18 33.46 -0.88
C PHE A 143 -13.45 33.22 -1.72
N ALA A 144 -13.96 31.99 -1.75
CA ALA A 144 -15.12 31.68 -2.60
C ALA A 144 -16.38 32.44 -2.16
N PHE A 145 -16.70 32.43 -0.86
CA PHE A 145 -17.88 33.10 -0.33
C PHE A 145 -17.93 34.61 -0.67
N PRO A 146 -16.89 35.45 -0.38
CA PRO A 146 -16.94 36.87 -0.73
C PRO A 146 -17.08 37.13 -2.23
N VAL A 147 -16.45 36.31 -3.07
CA VAL A 147 -16.56 36.46 -4.54
C VAL A 147 -18.01 36.25 -4.97
N PHE A 148 -18.66 35.16 -4.54
CA PHE A 148 -20.04 34.89 -4.94
C PHE A 148 -21.02 35.92 -4.36
N VAL A 149 -20.79 36.41 -3.13
CA VAL A 149 -21.57 37.54 -2.61
C VAL A 149 -21.40 38.78 -3.50
N GLY A 150 -20.17 39.11 -3.90
CA GLY A 150 -19.88 40.22 -4.80
C GLY A 150 -20.59 40.09 -6.16
N LEU A 151 -20.55 38.90 -6.78
CA LEU A 151 -21.28 38.61 -8.02
C LEU A 151 -22.79 38.79 -7.85
N GLY A 152 -23.37 38.37 -6.71
CA GLY A 152 -24.78 38.58 -6.41
C GLY A 152 -25.13 40.06 -6.27
N VAL A 153 -24.26 40.87 -5.65
CA VAL A 153 -24.43 42.33 -5.54
C VAL A 153 -24.39 43.00 -6.91
N LEU A 154 -23.44 42.62 -7.78
CA LEU A 154 -23.35 43.15 -9.14
C LEU A 154 -24.61 42.81 -9.96
N ALA A 155 -25.10 41.56 -9.88
CA ALA A 155 -26.35 41.16 -10.52
C ALA A 155 -27.55 41.96 -9.99
N TYR A 156 -27.60 42.22 -8.68
CA TYR A 156 -28.64 43.02 -8.06
C TYR A 156 -28.62 44.50 -8.49
N GLN A 157 -27.42 45.08 -8.67
CA GLN A 157 -27.27 46.43 -9.21
C GLN A 157 -27.80 46.53 -10.65
N GLY A 158 -27.46 45.57 -11.51
CA GLY A 158 -28.02 45.50 -12.88
C GLY A 158 -29.56 45.40 -12.88
N LYS A 159 -30.14 44.67 -11.91
CA LYS A 159 -31.59 44.63 -11.71
C LYS A 159 -32.18 46.00 -11.34
N ILE A 160 -31.58 46.71 -10.39
CA ILE A 160 -32.02 48.07 -9.99
C ILE A 160 -31.94 49.04 -11.18
N ASN A 161 -30.93 48.88 -12.05
CA ASN A 161 -30.73 49.72 -13.23
C ASN A 161 -31.69 49.37 -14.40
N GLY A 162 -32.84 48.76 -14.10
CA GLY A 162 -33.86 48.44 -15.10
C GLY A 162 -33.53 47.20 -15.93
N CYS A 163 -32.85 46.22 -15.34
CA CYS A 163 -32.45 44.97 -16.00
C CYS A 163 -31.51 45.22 -17.21
N LYS A 164 -30.70 46.29 -17.12
CA LYS A 164 -29.59 46.62 -18.02
C LYS A 164 -28.26 46.22 -17.38
N ASP A 165 -27.26 45.91 -18.20
CA ASP A 165 -25.88 45.63 -17.79
C ASP A 165 -25.75 44.49 -16.76
N VAL A 166 -26.71 43.55 -16.75
CA VAL A 166 -26.64 42.37 -15.88
C VAL A 166 -25.50 41.49 -16.39
N PHE A 167 -24.37 41.50 -15.66
CA PHE A 167 -23.12 40.85 -16.04
C PHE A 167 -22.49 41.33 -17.36
N GLY A 168 -22.56 42.64 -17.63
CA GLY A 168 -21.91 43.23 -18.82
C GLY A 168 -22.62 42.93 -20.14
N MET A 169 -23.90 42.53 -20.10
CA MET A 169 -24.71 42.41 -21.31
C MET A 169 -25.24 43.78 -21.74
N ASP A 170 -24.88 44.22 -22.95
CA ASP A 170 -25.31 45.49 -23.56
C ASP A 170 -26.83 45.57 -23.84
N SER A 171 -27.54 44.45 -23.75
CA SER A 171 -28.98 44.36 -24.03
C SER A 171 -29.81 44.21 -22.76
N THR A 172 -31.01 44.78 -22.76
CA THR A 172 -31.99 44.57 -21.69
C THR A 172 -32.36 43.10 -21.62
N VAL A 173 -32.00 42.44 -20.52
CA VAL A 173 -32.38 41.06 -20.25
C VAL A 173 -33.76 41.01 -19.60
N PRO A 174 -34.54 39.93 -19.79
CA PRO A 174 -35.76 39.71 -19.01
C PRO A 174 -35.46 39.75 -17.51
N CYS A 175 -36.27 40.45 -16.71
CA CYS A 175 -35.97 40.63 -15.30
C CYS A 175 -35.94 39.33 -14.47
N TRP A 176 -36.61 38.27 -14.93
CA TRP A 176 -36.48 36.94 -14.31
C TRP A 176 -35.05 36.39 -14.44
N TYR A 177 -34.29 36.76 -15.47
CA TYR A 177 -32.89 36.36 -15.62
C TYR A 177 -32.03 37.04 -14.56
N ALA A 178 -32.30 38.33 -14.28
CA ALA A 178 -31.64 39.04 -13.18
C ALA A 178 -31.93 38.38 -11.82
N ASP A 179 -33.16 37.91 -11.59
CA ASP A 179 -33.51 37.15 -10.37
C ASP A 179 -32.70 35.86 -10.24
N VAL A 180 -32.58 35.13 -11.34
CA VAL A 180 -31.79 33.89 -11.41
C VAL A 180 -30.29 34.17 -11.21
N ALA A 181 -29.77 35.23 -11.83
CA ALA A 181 -28.40 35.72 -11.70
C ALA A 181 -28.06 36.17 -10.26
N ILE A 182 -29.04 36.63 -9.48
CA ILE A 182 -28.89 36.94 -8.06
C ILE A 182 -29.00 35.67 -7.20
N ALA A 183 -29.97 34.81 -7.49
CA ALA A 183 -30.24 33.61 -6.70
C ALA A 183 -29.07 32.61 -6.74
N TRP A 184 -28.44 32.44 -7.90
CA TRP A 184 -27.33 31.50 -8.07
C TRP A 184 -26.13 31.79 -7.14
N PRO A 185 -25.52 33.00 -7.14
CA PRO A 185 -24.41 33.31 -6.24
C PRO A 185 -24.80 33.25 -4.76
N VAL A 186 -26.06 33.58 -4.41
CA VAL A 186 -26.55 33.44 -3.04
C VAL A 186 -26.59 31.98 -2.61
N ILE A 187 -27.15 31.08 -3.43
CA ILE A 187 -27.21 29.65 -3.13
C ILE A 187 -25.80 29.06 -3.04
N MET A 188 -24.90 29.44 -3.95
CA MET A 188 -23.50 29.04 -3.89
C MET A 188 -22.84 29.49 -2.60
N SER A 189 -23.00 30.77 -2.23
CA SER A 189 -22.46 31.35 -1.00
C SER A 189 -22.96 30.62 0.25
N LEU A 190 -24.26 30.36 0.33
CA LEU A 190 -24.87 29.59 1.43
C LEU A 190 -24.31 28.17 1.48
N SER A 191 -24.14 27.51 0.33
CA SER A 191 -23.59 26.15 0.28
C SER A 191 -22.13 26.11 0.79
N TYR A 192 -21.30 27.09 0.44
CA TYR A 192 -19.92 27.20 0.97
C TYR A 192 -19.90 27.41 2.47
N VAL A 193 -20.80 28.25 3.00
CA VAL A 193 -20.92 28.48 4.45
C VAL A 193 -21.34 27.20 5.16
N VAL A 194 -22.36 26.48 4.65
CA VAL A 194 -22.85 25.24 5.24
C VAL A 194 -21.75 24.17 5.24
N ILE A 195 -21.14 23.89 4.09
CA ILE A 195 -20.09 22.86 3.98
C ILE A 195 -18.84 23.25 4.77
N GLY A 196 -18.40 24.51 4.67
CA GLY A 196 -17.28 25.03 5.44
C GLY A 196 -17.51 24.91 6.95
N SER A 197 -18.72 25.22 7.43
CA SER A 197 -19.08 25.10 8.84
C SER A 197 -19.14 23.64 9.32
N LEU A 198 -19.68 22.74 8.50
CA LEU A 198 -19.72 21.30 8.79
C LEU A 198 -18.31 20.71 8.89
N LEU A 199 -17.45 20.98 7.91
CA LEU A 199 -16.06 20.53 7.89
C LEU A 199 -15.25 21.15 9.03
N LEU A 200 -15.45 22.43 9.34
CA LEU A 200 -14.77 23.10 10.45
C LEU A 200 -15.17 22.47 11.79
N LYS A 201 -16.47 22.32 12.03
CA LYS A 201 -17.01 21.68 13.24
C LYS A 201 -16.43 20.29 13.43
N GLU A 202 -16.38 19.50 12.36
CA GLU A 202 -15.84 18.14 12.42
C GLU A 202 -14.32 18.14 12.62
N SER A 203 -13.60 19.08 12.00
CA SER A 203 -12.14 19.19 12.13
C SER A 203 -11.66 19.51 13.55
N LEU A 204 -12.55 20.05 14.40
CA LEU A 204 -12.28 20.36 15.79
C LEU A 204 -12.59 19.19 16.74
N LYS A 205 -13.33 18.18 16.28
CA LYS A 205 -13.88 17.11 17.15
C LYS A 205 -13.41 15.71 16.76
N ALA A 206 -13.42 15.40 15.48
CA ALA A 206 -13.23 14.04 14.98
C ALA A 206 -11.77 13.60 15.04
N GLN A 207 -11.55 12.30 15.16
CA GLN A 207 -10.23 11.74 14.94
C GLN A 207 -9.84 11.95 13.46
N PRO A 208 -8.55 12.11 13.12
CA PRO A 208 -8.14 12.43 11.74
C PRO A 208 -8.65 11.47 10.67
N ARG A 209 -8.71 10.16 10.96
CA ARG A 209 -9.27 9.16 10.03
C ARG A 209 -10.76 9.38 9.77
N GLU A 210 -11.53 9.64 10.83
CA GLU A 210 -12.96 9.97 10.74
C GLU A 210 -13.18 11.28 10.00
N LEU A 211 -12.36 12.29 10.31
CA LEU A 211 -12.38 13.59 9.65
C LEU A 211 -12.11 13.46 8.15
N LEU A 212 -11.14 12.63 7.74
CA LEU A 212 -10.86 12.39 6.33
C LEU A 212 -12.05 11.73 5.65
N ASN A 213 -12.60 10.66 6.21
CA ASN A 213 -13.79 9.99 5.66
C ASN A 213 -14.99 10.95 5.57
N TYR A 214 -15.20 11.75 6.61
CA TYR A 214 -16.24 12.78 6.65
C TYR A 214 -16.03 13.83 5.55
N ALA A 215 -14.78 14.30 5.36
CA ALA A 215 -14.45 15.25 4.31
C ALA A 215 -14.76 14.69 2.92
N TRP A 216 -14.38 13.44 2.64
CA TRP A 216 -14.71 12.74 1.39
C TRP A 216 -16.22 12.70 1.14
N THR A 217 -17.00 12.23 2.11
CA THR A 217 -18.46 12.11 1.97
C THR A 217 -19.15 13.48 1.88
N CYS A 218 -18.73 14.44 2.72
CA CYS A 218 -19.33 15.77 2.77
C CYS A 218 -19.06 16.55 1.48
N LEU A 219 -17.82 16.54 0.99
CA LEU A 219 -17.45 17.17 -0.27
C LEU A 219 -18.10 16.42 -1.44
N GLY A 220 -18.09 15.09 -1.47
CA GLY A 220 -18.77 14.32 -2.52
C GLY A 220 -20.25 14.66 -2.67
N ARG A 221 -20.98 14.74 -1.55
CA ARG A 221 -22.39 15.18 -1.54
C ARG A 221 -22.55 16.61 -2.06
N TRP A 222 -21.64 17.51 -1.68
CA TRP A 222 -21.66 18.89 -2.16
C TRP A 222 -21.41 18.96 -3.67
N TYR A 223 -20.45 18.23 -4.23
CA TYR A 223 -20.20 18.15 -5.67
C TYR A 223 -21.42 17.63 -6.44
N CYS A 224 -22.11 16.60 -5.94
CA CYS A 224 -23.35 16.11 -6.54
C CYS A 224 -24.48 17.14 -6.45
N PHE A 225 -24.63 17.81 -5.31
CA PHE A 225 -25.60 18.89 -5.15
C PHE A 225 -25.34 20.02 -6.14
N LEU A 226 -24.07 20.45 -6.30
CA LEU A 226 -23.68 21.46 -7.26
C LEU A 226 -24.03 21.04 -8.69
N SER A 227 -23.67 19.82 -9.11
CA SER A 227 -24.01 19.34 -10.45
C SER A 227 -25.53 19.35 -10.71
N LEU A 228 -26.33 18.87 -9.75
CA LEU A 228 -27.80 18.86 -9.84
C LEU A 228 -28.41 20.26 -9.86
N PHE A 229 -27.74 21.26 -9.28
CA PHE A 229 -28.22 22.64 -9.26
C PHE A 229 -27.76 23.45 -10.48
N VAL A 230 -26.52 23.24 -10.93
CA VAL A 230 -25.92 23.90 -12.11
C VAL A 230 -26.64 23.46 -13.39
N PHE A 231 -26.99 22.17 -13.53
CA PHE A 231 -27.54 21.64 -14.78
C PHE A 231 -28.94 22.17 -15.17
N PRO A 232 -29.95 22.23 -14.27
CA PRO A 232 -31.25 22.82 -14.59
C PRO A 232 -31.14 24.31 -14.85
N LEU A 233 -30.28 25.01 -14.10
CA LEU A 233 -30.02 26.43 -14.30
C LEU A 233 -29.44 26.71 -15.69
N ALA A 234 -28.43 25.93 -16.09
CA ALA A 234 -27.83 25.96 -17.42
C ALA A 234 -28.86 25.75 -18.53
N SER A 235 -29.69 24.72 -18.35
CA SER A 235 -30.70 24.32 -19.33
C SER A 235 -31.79 25.37 -19.47
N PHE A 236 -32.21 25.99 -18.36
CA PHE A 236 -33.21 27.04 -18.33
C PHE A 236 -32.73 28.33 -19.00
N VAL A 237 -31.48 28.74 -18.73
CA VAL A 237 -30.84 29.88 -19.41
C VAL A 237 -30.73 29.61 -20.91
N ARG A 238 -30.30 28.40 -21.33
CA ARG A 238 -30.25 28.01 -22.76
C ARG A 238 -31.59 28.17 -23.46
N LEU A 239 -32.66 27.61 -22.88
CA LEU A 239 -33.99 27.61 -23.50
C LEU A 239 -34.55 29.03 -23.69
N SER A 240 -33.98 30.00 -22.98
CA SER A 240 -34.47 31.37 -22.96
C SER A 240 -33.67 32.33 -23.86
N PHE A 241 -32.47 31.94 -24.33
CA PHE A 241 -31.60 32.79 -25.15
C PHE A 241 -30.99 32.01 -26.33
N GLU A 242 -31.47 32.22 -27.56
CA GLU A 242 -30.72 31.88 -28.79
C GLU A 242 -29.76 33.03 -29.14
N PRO A 243 -28.48 32.83 -29.54
CA PRO A 243 -27.70 31.59 -29.74
C PRO A 243 -26.34 31.62 -28.98
N ILE A 244 -26.31 31.38 -27.67
CA ILE A 244 -25.04 31.30 -26.91
C ILE A 244 -24.53 29.85 -26.91
N ASN A 245 -23.97 29.39 -28.04
CA ASN A 245 -23.65 27.95 -28.21
C ASN A 245 -22.41 27.45 -27.42
N LEU A 246 -21.40 28.29 -27.21
CA LEU A 246 -20.13 27.86 -26.58
C LEU A 246 -20.23 27.71 -25.06
N ASP A 247 -20.84 28.65 -24.35
CA ASP A 247 -20.90 28.62 -22.87
C ASP A 247 -21.68 27.43 -22.33
N ILE A 248 -22.72 26.98 -23.03
CA ILE A 248 -23.54 25.85 -22.60
C ILE A 248 -22.74 24.55 -22.66
N PHE A 249 -21.90 24.37 -23.68
CA PHE A 249 -21.08 23.17 -23.82
C PHE A 249 -20.11 23.04 -22.64
N PHE A 250 -19.41 24.12 -22.28
CA PHE A 250 -18.51 24.13 -21.13
C PHE A 250 -19.23 23.90 -19.80
N LEU A 251 -20.44 24.45 -19.66
CA LEU A 251 -21.29 24.29 -18.49
C LEU A 251 -21.79 22.85 -18.33
N ILE A 252 -22.17 22.18 -19.42
CA ILE A 252 -22.49 20.73 -19.42
C ILE A 252 -21.27 19.92 -19.01
N ILE A 253 -20.09 20.22 -19.56
CA ILE A 253 -18.85 19.53 -19.18
C ILE A 253 -18.56 19.71 -17.70
N LEU A 254 -18.66 20.94 -17.17
CA LEU A 254 -18.48 21.19 -15.74
C LEU A 254 -19.50 20.40 -14.91
N CYS A 255 -20.77 20.33 -15.30
CA CYS A 255 -21.78 19.53 -14.61
C CYS A 255 -21.42 18.04 -14.56
N VAL A 256 -20.95 17.49 -15.68
CA VAL A 256 -20.52 16.09 -15.80
C VAL A 256 -19.29 15.84 -14.94
N GLU A 257 -18.31 16.75 -14.96
CA GLU A 257 -17.12 16.66 -14.11
C GLU A 257 -17.48 16.73 -12.63
N LEU A 258 -18.29 17.72 -12.22
CA LEU A 258 -18.73 17.86 -10.83
C LEU A 258 -19.49 16.60 -10.37
N PHE A 259 -20.36 16.04 -11.23
CA PHE A 259 -21.06 14.80 -10.94
C PHE A 259 -20.11 13.60 -10.83
N ALA A 260 -19.14 13.49 -11.74
CA ALA A 260 -18.14 12.43 -11.74
C ALA A 260 -17.26 12.51 -10.49
N CYS A 261 -16.75 13.70 -10.14
CA CYS A 261 -16.01 13.94 -8.90
C CYS A 261 -16.87 13.61 -7.68
N GLY A 262 -18.11 14.09 -7.61
CA GLY A 262 -19.01 13.80 -6.49
C GLY A 262 -19.31 12.29 -6.34
N SER A 263 -19.57 11.61 -7.45
CA SER A 263 -19.83 10.16 -7.48
C SER A 263 -18.60 9.36 -7.09
N LEU A 264 -17.42 9.77 -7.57
CA LEU A 264 -16.14 9.17 -7.22
C LEU A 264 -15.83 9.32 -5.72
N LEU A 265 -16.09 10.50 -5.17
CA LEU A 265 -15.93 10.78 -3.73
C LEU A 265 -16.94 10.01 -2.85
N MET A 266 -18.18 9.79 -3.33
CA MET A 266 -19.24 9.13 -2.54
C MET A 266 -19.27 7.61 -2.67
N PHE A 267 -19.33 7.07 -3.89
CA PHE A 267 -19.67 5.65 -4.11
C PHE A 267 -18.45 4.73 -4.11
N ARG A 268 -17.29 5.27 -4.50
CA ARG A 268 -16.03 4.50 -4.49
C ARG A 268 -14.98 5.09 -3.56
N GLY A 269 -15.36 6.06 -2.70
CA GLY A 269 -14.42 6.80 -1.87
C GLY A 269 -13.45 5.90 -1.09
N PRO A 270 -13.93 4.94 -0.26
CA PRO A 270 -13.04 4.08 0.51
C PRO A 270 -12.19 3.14 -0.36
N GLU A 271 -12.82 2.43 -1.29
CA GLU A 271 -12.17 1.41 -2.13
C GLU A 271 -11.20 2.03 -3.14
N LEU A 272 -11.62 3.08 -3.86
CA LEU A 272 -10.76 3.78 -4.81
C LEU A 272 -9.60 4.45 -4.09
N ARG A 273 -9.83 5.06 -2.92
CA ARG A 273 -8.75 5.62 -2.12
C ARG A 273 -7.78 4.53 -1.71
N GLN A 274 -8.26 3.41 -1.17
CA GLN A 274 -7.41 2.28 -0.79
C GLN A 274 -6.63 1.75 -2.01
N ARG A 275 -7.28 1.57 -3.16
CA ARG A 275 -6.62 1.12 -4.40
C ARG A 275 -5.61 2.13 -4.94
N ALA A 276 -5.92 3.42 -4.93
CA ALA A 276 -5.01 4.47 -5.37
C ALA A 276 -3.82 4.61 -4.42
N GLN A 277 -4.05 4.50 -3.11
CA GLN A 277 -3.00 4.54 -2.09
C GLN A 277 -2.14 3.28 -2.13
N ALA A 278 -2.76 2.11 -2.30
CA ALA A 278 -2.06 0.85 -2.55
C ALA A 278 -1.23 0.96 -3.83
N PHE A 279 -1.80 1.44 -4.94
CA PHE A 279 -1.07 1.66 -6.19
C PHE A 279 0.12 2.63 -6.03
N LEU A 280 -0.07 3.73 -5.32
CA LEU A 280 1.01 4.69 -5.01
C LEU A 280 2.08 4.07 -4.09
N ALA A 281 1.71 3.15 -3.21
CA ALA A 281 2.63 2.39 -2.36
C ALA A 281 3.34 1.25 -3.14
N ILE A 282 2.63 0.61 -4.07
CA ILE A 282 3.10 -0.49 -4.94
C ILE A 282 4.15 0.00 -5.94
N ARG A 283 4.16 1.29 -6.31
CA ARG A 283 5.23 1.85 -7.14
C ARG A 283 6.62 1.93 -6.48
N GLY A 284 6.81 1.33 -5.30
CA GLY A 284 8.14 1.01 -4.76
C GLY A 284 8.74 -0.26 -5.37
N GLU A 285 10.05 -0.44 -5.28
CA GLU A 285 10.72 -1.73 -5.58
C GLU A 285 10.01 -2.88 -4.84
N SER A 286 10.02 -4.10 -5.38
CA SER A 286 9.37 -5.30 -4.78
C SER A 286 9.68 -5.49 -3.29
N MET A 287 10.89 -5.12 -2.88
CA MET A 287 11.36 -5.09 -1.49
C MET A 287 10.57 -4.12 -0.59
N GLY A 288 10.08 -3.00 -1.12
CA GLY A 288 9.23 -2.05 -0.41
C GLY A 288 7.84 -2.61 -0.12
N ILE A 289 7.24 -3.32 -1.07
CA ILE A 289 5.94 -3.99 -0.87
C ILE A 289 6.07 -5.08 0.20
N ALA A 290 7.09 -5.92 0.06
CA ALA A 290 7.40 -6.94 1.04
C ALA A 290 7.67 -6.36 2.43
N ALA A 291 8.42 -5.25 2.52
CA ALA A 291 8.68 -4.57 3.78
C ALA A 291 7.40 -4.01 4.39
N GLY A 292 6.51 -3.45 3.57
CA GLY A 292 5.19 -2.98 3.99
C GLY A 292 4.33 -4.12 4.57
N ILE A 293 4.22 -5.24 3.85
CA ILE A 293 3.48 -6.43 4.31
C ILE A 293 4.08 -6.97 5.61
N ALA A 294 5.39 -7.15 5.65
CA ALA A 294 6.10 -7.63 6.82
C ALA A 294 5.99 -6.68 8.02
N SER A 295 5.94 -5.36 7.79
CA SER A 295 5.71 -4.38 8.85
C SER A 295 4.34 -4.55 9.49
N LEU A 296 3.32 -4.88 8.69
CA LEU A 296 1.96 -5.14 9.18
C LEU A 296 1.89 -6.47 9.95
N ILE A 297 2.56 -7.52 9.44
CA ILE A 297 2.64 -8.83 10.12
C ILE A 297 3.38 -8.70 11.46
N GLY A 298 4.56 -8.08 11.46
CA GLY A 298 5.45 -8.05 12.63
C GLY A 298 5.28 -6.87 13.58
N ASN A 299 4.53 -5.82 13.20
CA ASN A 299 4.52 -4.54 13.90
C ASN A 299 5.94 -3.94 14.07
N VAL A 300 6.78 -4.13 13.05
CA VAL A 300 8.18 -3.66 12.97
C VAL A 300 8.30 -2.63 11.84
N GLY A 301 9.07 -1.56 12.01
CA GLY A 301 9.25 -0.57 10.94
C GLY A 301 10.03 -1.14 9.74
N GLU A 302 9.71 -0.69 8.52
CA GLU A 302 10.30 -1.18 7.27
C GLU A 302 11.84 -1.21 7.26
N ASP A 303 12.53 -0.15 7.71
CA ASP A 303 14.00 -0.13 7.75
C ASP A 303 14.61 -1.09 8.76
N GLU A 304 13.94 -1.25 9.91
CA GLU A 304 14.37 -2.21 10.93
C GLU A 304 14.22 -3.62 10.37
N LEU A 305 13.12 -3.86 9.67
CA LEU A 305 12.83 -5.12 9.02
C LEU A 305 13.78 -5.38 7.85
N LEU A 306 14.15 -4.38 7.04
CA LEU A 306 15.17 -4.51 5.99
C LEU A 306 16.55 -4.84 6.59
N LYS A 307 16.92 -4.18 7.70
CA LYS A 307 18.15 -4.50 8.43
C LYS A 307 18.11 -5.89 9.04
N LEU A 308 16.98 -6.28 9.64
CA LEU A 308 16.79 -7.58 10.26
C LEU A 308 16.86 -8.67 9.19
N SER A 309 16.03 -8.59 8.15
CA SER A 309 16.02 -9.50 7.00
C SER A 309 17.41 -9.59 6.37
N SER A 310 18.12 -8.50 6.12
CA SER A 310 19.49 -8.58 5.54
C SER A 310 20.50 -9.37 6.40
N LYS A 311 20.24 -9.52 7.70
CA LYS A 311 21.08 -10.28 8.64
C LYS A 311 20.64 -11.72 8.83
N VAL A 312 19.36 -12.00 8.61
CA VAL A 312 18.76 -13.32 8.80
C VAL A 312 18.37 -13.97 7.47
N PHE A 313 18.69 -13.33 6.34
CA PHE A 313 18.41 -13.88 5.02
C PHE A 313 19.43 -14.96 4.69
N MET A 314 18.99 -16.19 4.93
CA MET A 314 19.77 -17.39 4.72
C MET A 314 19.36 -18.09 3.43
N GLY A 315 20.25 -18.86 2.83
CA GLY A 315 19.93 -19.81 1.77
C GLY A 315 20.67 -21.11 2.02
N VAL A 316 20.04 -22.24 1.69
CA VAL A 316 20.64 -23.57 1.82
C VAL A 316 20.90 -24.18 0.44
N PRO A 317 22.14 -24.60 0.13
CA PRO A 317 22.39 -25.45 -1.02
C PRO A 317 21.59 -26.76 -0.91
N LEU A 318 20.86 -27.13 -1.96
CA LEU A 318 19.88 -28.20 -1.88
C LEU A 318 20.50 -29.61 -1.66
N ASP A 319 21.81 -29.77 -1.91
CA ASP A 319 22.58 -30.98 -1.58
C ASP A 319 22.82 -31.18 -0.08
N ARG A 320 22.69 -30.13 0.73
CA ARG A 320 22.76 -30.19 2.20
C ARG A 320 21.41 -30.48 2.85
N VAL A 321 20.32 -30.39 2.09
CA VAL A 321 18.98 -30.70 2.59
C VAL A 321 18.85 -32.21 2.66
N GLY A 322 18.53 -32.73 3.85
CA GLY A 322 18.40 -34.18 4.09
C GLY A 322 16.95 -34.66 4.08
N GLU A 323 16.73 -35.86 3.51
CA GLU A 323 15.41 -36.51 3.49
C GLU A 323 14.80 -36.64 4.89
N VAL A 324 15.60 -37.12 5.86
CA VAL A 324 15.15 -37.34 7.24
C VAL A 324 14.64 -36.04 7.87
N ALA A 325 15.32 -34.92 7.59
CA ALA A 325 14.94 -33.61 8.10
C ALA A 325 13.63 -33.11 7.45
N MET A 326 13.43 -33.33 6.15
CA MET A 326 12.20 -32.98 5.43
C MET A 326 11.00 -33.87 5.79
N LYS A 327 11.23 -35.08 6.32
CA LYS A 327 10.14 -35.95 6.80
C LYS A 327 9.70 -35.67 8.23
N LYS A 328 10.53 -34.99 9.03
CA LYS A 328 10.17 -34.63 10.42
C LYS A 328 9.58 -33.23 10.44
N ASN A 329 8.49 -33.03 11.18
CA ASN A 329 7.90 -31.70 11.38
C ASN A 329 8.40 -31.03 12.68
N ASP A 330 9.27 -31.71 13.43
CA ASP A 330 9.82 -31.16 14.66
C ASP A 330 10.89 -30.09 14.34
N PRO A 331 10.90 -28.96 15.07
CA PRO A 331 11.97 -27.97 14.98
C PRO A 331 13.33 -28.61 15.28
N ASP A 332 14.35 -28.26 14.50
CA ASP A 332 15.73 -28.73 14.68
C ASP A 332 16.72 -27.59 14.43
N PRO A 333 17.20 -26.92 15.51
CA PRO A 333 18.13 -25.79 15.40
C PRO A 333 19.44 -26.11 14.67
N GLU A 334 19.86 -27.39 14.64
CA GLU A 334 21.10 -27.78 13.96
C GLU A 334 20.99 -27.64 12.44
N LEU A 335 19.77 -27.69 11.88
CA LEU A 335 19.55 -27.51 10.44
C LEU A 335 19.87 -26.09 9.97
N ASN A 336 19.76 -25.09 10.84
CA ASN A 336 20.11 -23.72 10.48
C ASN A 336 21.61 -23.56 10.18
N LYS A 337 22.46 -24.39 10.79
CA LYS A 337 23.92 -24.41 10.55
C LYS A 337 24.29 -24.91 9.15
N LEU A 338 23.34 -25.53 8.44
CA LEU A 338 23.53 -26.01 7.07
C LEU A 338 23.26 -24.90 6.04
N ALA A 339 22.52 -23.85 6.43
CA ALA A 339 22.27 -22.69 5.61
C ALA A 339 23.38 -21.64 5.78
N ASP A 340 23.62 -20.87 4.72
CA ASP A 340 24.58 -19.78 4.71
C ASP A 340 23.85 -18.43 4.64
N ASN A 341 24.48 -17.36 5.15
CA ASN A 341 23.98 -16.00 4.90
C ASN A 341 24.19 -15.67 3.41
N VAL A 342 23.11 -15.23 2.76
CA VAL A 342 23.08 -14.99 1.32
C VAL A 342 22.58 -13.56 1.07
N SER A 343 23.03 -12.90 -0.01
CA SER A 343 22.47 -11.60 -0.38
C SER A 343 21.16 -11.74 -1.15
N PHE A 344 20.27 -10.74 -1.06
CA PHE A 344 19.03 -10.73 -1.85
C PHE A 344 19.32 -10.90 -3.35
N GLY A 345 18.47 -11.66 -4.02
CA GLY A 345 18.61 -12.04 -5.43
C GLY A 345 19.61 -13.17 -5.69
N LYS A 346 20.28 -13.71 -4.67
CA LYS A 346 21.18 -14.88 -4.84
C LYS A 346 20.53 -16.21 -4.50
N VAL A 347 19.41 -16.22 -3.77
CA VAL A 347 18.59 -17.42 -3.58
C VAL A 347 17.74 -17.65 -4.84
N ASP A 348 17.84 -18.83 -5.41
CA ASP A 348 17.21 -19.19 -6.68
C ASP A 348 15.69 -19.28 -6.56
N CYS A 349 15.20 -19.91 -5.50
CA CYS A 349 13.78 -19.99 -5.26
C CYS A 349 13.45 -20.09 -3.78
N PHE A 350 12.27 -19.57 -3.45
CA PHE A 350 11.61 -19.78 -2.18
C PHE A 350 10.76 -21.04 -2.29
N PHE A 351 10.92 -21.99 -1.36
CA PHE A 351 10.11 -23.22 -1.33
C PHE A 351 8.89 -23.04 -0.44
N SER A 352 7.73 -22.84 -1.06
CA SER A 352 6.46 -22.80 -0.36
C SER A 352 5.81 -24.18 -0.38
N HIS A 353 5.48 -24.71 0.80
CA HIS A 353 4.93 -26.06 0.94
C HIS A 353 4.17 -26.25 2.27
N SER A 354 3.27 -27.25 2.33
CA SER A 354 2.63 -27.63 3.59
C SER A 354 3.35 -28.80 4.26
N TRP A 355 3.74 -28.66 5.53
CA TRP A 355 4.30 -29.76 6.34
C TRP A 355 3.33 -30.94 6.56
N ARG A 356 2.04 -30.76 6.29
CA ARG A 356 1.00 -31.80 6.42
C ARG A 356 0.87 -32.68 5.17
N ASP A 357 1.42 -32.26 4.03
CA ASP A 357 1.38 -33.04 2.78
C ASP A 357 2.27 -34.30 2.83
N HIS A 358 2.03 -35.22 1.90
CA HIS A 358 2.72 -36.51 1.81
C HIS A 358 4.25 -36.32 1.71
N LYS A 359 4.96 -36.80 2.73
CA LYS A 359 6.38 -36.49 2.94
C LYS A 359 7.29 -37.11 1.87
N ASP A 360 7.05 -38.36 1.48
CA ASP A 360 7.88 -39.05 0.47
C ASP A 360 7.72 -38.43 -0.93
N LEU A 361 6.48 -38.15 -1.34
CA LEU A 361 6.18 -37.50 -2.61
C LEU A 361 6.78 -36.09 -2.66
N LYS A 362 6.71 -35.34 -1.55
CA LYS A 362 7.34 -34.01 -1.46
C LYS A 362 8.85 -34.09 -1.60
N TRP A 363 9.48 -35.04 -0.90
CA TRP A 363 10.93 -35.24 -1.01
C TRP A 363 11.33 -35.60 -2.43
N LYS A 364 10.58 -36.48 -3.09
CA LYS A 364 10.78 -36.81 -4.50
C LYS A 364 10.67 -35.56 -5.39
N ALA A 365 9.60 -34.77 -5.26
CA ALA A 365 9.41 -33.55 -6.05
C ALA A 365 10.56 -32.52 -5.85
N ILE A 366 11.10 -32.43 -4.63
CA ILE A 366 12.29 -31.61 -4.33
C ILE A 366 13.53 -32.14 -5.07
N GLN A 367 13.74 -33.46 -5.12
CA GLN A 367 14.86 -34.04 -5.87
C GLN A 367 14.68 -33.90 -7.39
N ASP A 368 13.46 -34.08 -7.91
CA ASP A 368 13.15 -33.87 -9.32
C ASP A 368 13.47 -32.41 -9.73
N PHE A 369 13.03 -31.42 -8.92
CA PHE A 369 13.40 -30.01 -9.09
C PHE A 369 14.93 -29.82 -9.10
N ARG A 370 15.63 -30.42 -8.14
CA ARG A 370 17.10 -30.32 -8.01
C ARG A 370 17.81 -30.84 -9.25
N GLU A 371 17.41 -32.00 -9.74
CA GLU A 371 18.00 -32.64 -10.92
C GLU A 371 17.79 -31.79 -12.18
N GLU A 372 16.57 -31.33 -12.41
CA GLU A 372 16.23 -30.45 -13.54
C GLU A 372 17.01 -29.13 -13.49
N PHE A 373 17.13 -28.52 -12.29
CA PHE A 373 17.92 -27.32 -12.07
C PHE A 373 19.40 -27.56 -12.37
N ASN A 374 19.97 -28.66 -11.86
CA ASN A 374 21.38 -29.02 -12.09
C ASN A 374 21.67 -29.27 -13.57
N ILE A 375 20.74 -29.89 -14.30
CA ILE A 375 20.84 -30.08 -15.75
C ILE A 375 20.88 -28.72 -16.46
N THR A 376 20.03 -27.78 -16.06
CA THR A 376 19.85 -26.49 -16.72
C THR A 376 20.98 -25.50 -16.40
N HIS A 377 21.29 -25.33 -15.12
CA HIS A 377 22.18 -24.29 -14.62
C HIS A 377 23.60 -24.78 -14.30
N LYS A 378 23.86 -26.09 -14.36
CA LYS A 378 25.17 -26.71 -14.11
C LYS A 378 25.78 -26.37 -12.74
N ARG A 379 24.93 -26.12 -11.74
CA ARG A 379 25.30 -25.89 -10.34
C ARG A 379 24.15 -26.27 -9.43
N GLU A 380 24.45 -26.52 -8.16
CA GLU A 380 23.47 -26.76 -7.11
C GLU A 380 22.56 -25.52 -6.90
N PRO A 381 21.24 -25.68 -6.78
CA PRO A 381 20.34 -24.58 -6.43
C PRO A 381 20.54 -24.15 -4.98
N ILE A 382 20.50 -22.84 -4.75
CA ILE A 382 20.42 -22.25 -3.41
C ILE A 382 18.95 -21.92 -3.15
N VAL A 383 18.35 -22.53 -2.16
CA VAL A 383 16.91 -22.39 -1.88
C VAL A 383 16.66 -21.79 -0.51
N TRP A 384 15.50 -21.15 -0.34
CA TRP A 384 15.00 -20.76 0.98
C TRP A 384 13.95 -21.78 1.42
N ILE A 385 14.21 -22.48 2.52
CA ILE A 385 13.26 -23.43 3.16
C ILE A 385 13.12 -23.01 4.61
N ASP A 386 11.90 -22.77 5.06
CA ASP A 386 11.58 -22.32 6.42
C ASP A 386 12.38 -23.06 7.50
N LYS A 387 12.39 -24.40 7.49
CA LYS A 387 13.07 -25.21 8.51
C LYS A 387 14.59 -25.05 8.57
N TYR A 388 15.23 -24.68 7.45
CA TYR A 388 16.68 -24.46 7.38
C TYR A 388 17.03 -22.98 7.55
N CYS A 389 16.23 -22.08 6.99
CA CYS A 389 16.54 -20.67 6.90
C CYS A 389 15.98 -19.86 8.07
N ILE A 390 15.01 -20.38 8.82
CA ILE A 390 14.52 -19.79 10.07
C ILE A 390 15.33 -20.36 11.24
N ASP A 391 15.85 -19.48 12.09
CA ASP A 391 16.35 -19.87 13.40
C ASP A 391 15.16 -20.38 14.24
N GLN A 392 15.15 -21.70 14.45
CA GLN A 392 14.10 -22.43 15.16
C GLN A 392 14.03 -22.07 16.65
N GLU A 393 15.06 -21.41 17.20
CA GLU A 393 15.04 -20.88 18.57
C GLU A 393 14.39 -19.49 18.65
N ASN A 394 14.23 -18.81 17.51
CA ASN A 394 13.60 -17.49 17.40
C ASN A 394 12.67 -17.41 16.17
N ILE A 395 11.66 -18.27 16.17
CA ILE A 395 10.69 -18.38 15.06
C ILE A 395 9.96 -17.05 14.84
N ASP A 396 9.51 -16.39 15.91
CA ASP A 396 8.70 -15.18 15.82
C ASP A 396 9.42 -14.04 15.09
N ASP A 397 10.70 -13.79 15.36
CA ASP A 397 11.42 -12.70 14.69
C ASP A 397 11.72 -13.00 13.21
N ASN A 398 11.93 -14.27 12.88
CA ASN A 398 12.17 -14.69 11.50
C ASN A 398 10.90 -14.71 10.66
N LEU A 399 9.76 -15.14 11.24
CA LEU A 399 8.47 -15.13 10.54
C LEU A 399 8.05 -13.70 10.14
N LYS A 400 8.40 -12.68 10.94
CA LYS A 400 8.19 -11.28 10.56
C LYS A 400 8.94 -10.92 9.27
N CYS A 401 10.09 -11.53 9.04
CA CYS A 401 10.92 -11.30 7.85
C CYS A 401 10.51 -12.15 6.65
N LEU A 402 9.52 -13.04 6.78
CA LEU A 402 9.10 -13.96 5.72
C LEU A 402 8.81 -13.25 4.38
N PRO A 403 8.05 -12.13 4.35
CA PRO A 403 7.82 -11.43 3.09
C PRO A 403 9.10 -10.92 2.43
N MET A 404 10.10 -10.50 3.23
CA MET A 404 11.39 -10.04 2.73
C MET A 404 12.24 -11.19 2.22
N SER A 405 12.20 -12.34 2.90
CA SER A 405 12.88 -13.54 2.43
C SER A 405 12.33 -13.98 1.06
N LEU A 406 11.01 -13.95 0.90
CA LEU A 406 10.36 -14.25 -0.37
C LEU A 406 10.71 -13.23 -1.47
N ALA A 407 10.70 -11.93 -1.15
CA ALA A 407 11.13 -10.87 -2.08
C ALA A 407 12.60 -11.00 -2.49
N GLY A 408 13.44 -11.47 -1.56
CA GLY A 408 14.86 -11.73 -1.76
C GLY A 408 15.19 -12.94 -2.62
N CYS A 409 14.20 -13.80 -2.94
CA CYS A 409 14.38 -14.94 -3.83
C CYS A 409 14.08 -14.56 -5.30
N LYS A 410 14.70 -15.26 -6.27
CA LYS A 410 14.43 -14.99 -7.69
C LYS A 410 13.03 -15.47 -8.09
N GLY A 411 12.66 -16.69 -7.72
CA GLY A 411 11.32 -17.25 -7.96
C GLY A 411 10.66 -17.85 -6.71
N LEU A 412 9.46 -18.37 -6.91
CA LEU A 412 8.69 -19.12 -5.92
C LEU A 412 8.40 -20.51 -6.48
N THR A 413 8.85 -21.55 -5.81
CA THR A 413 8.48 -22.93 -6.12
C THR A 413 7.42 -23.38 -5.12
N VAL A 414 6.21 -23.61 -5.62
CA VAL A 414 5.05 -24.07 -4.85
C VAL A 414 4.96 -25.58 -4.98
N PHE A 415 5.13 -26.29 -3.87
CA PHE A 415 4.86 -27.72 -3.83
C PHE A 415 3.41 -27.95 -3.35
N LEU A 416 2.51 -28.13 -4.32
CA LEU A 416 1.07 -28.18 -4.12
C LEU A 416 0.61 -29.60 -3.80
N GLY A 417 0.39 -29.91 -2.52
CA GLY A 417 -0.35 -31.11 -2.08
C GLY A 417 -1.76 -30.78 -1.58
N GLU A 418 -2.47 -31.81 -1.11
CA GLU A 418 -3.87 -31.73 -0.65
C GLU A 418 -4.12 -30.66 0.43
N THR A 419 -3.13 -30.40 1.28
CA THR A 419 -3.28 -29.50 2.44
C THR A 419 -2.61 -28.15 2.24
N TYR A 420 -1.99 -27.90 1.09
CA TYR A 420 -1.25 -26.66 0.86
C TYR A 420 -2.16 -25.42 0.94
N LEU A 421 -3.27 -25.43 0.20
CA LEU A 421 -4.21 -24.30 0.15
C LEU A 421 -5.08 -24.16 1.40
N THR A 422 -5.03 -25.12 2.32
CA THR A 422 -5.74 -25.05 3.60
C THR A 422 -4.89 -24.44 4.71
N ARG A 423 -3.62 -24.08 4.44
CA ARG A 423 -2.74 -23.43 5.43
C ARG A 423 -2.57 -21.94 5.15
N LEU A 424 -2.97 -21.11 6.10
CA LEU A 424 -2.96 -19.67 5.92
C LEU A 424 -1.55 -19.10 5.65
N TRP A 425 -0.50 -19.66 6.25
CA TRP A 425 0.87 -19.22 5.99
C TRP A 425 1.32 -19.47 4.54
N CYS A 426 0.93 -20.60 3.95
CA CYS A 426 1.18 -20.87 2.53
C CYS A 426 0.41 -19.87 1.64
N LEU A 427 -0.80 -19.48 2.05
CA LEU A 427 -1.55 -18.42 1.35
C LEU A 427 -0.92 -17.05 1.51
N ILE A 428 -0.30 -16.74 2.65
CA ILE A 428 0.45 -15.50 2.85
C ILE A 428 1.67 -15.42 1.95
N GLU A 429 2.36 -16.54 1.72
CA GLU A 429 3.48 -16.59 0.77
C GLU A 429 2.99 -16.30 -0.66
N LEU A 430 1.87 -16.90 -1.10
CA LEU A 430 1.24 -16.55 -2.38
C LEU A 430 0.79 -15.08 -2.43
N PHE A 431 0.13 -14.61 -1.38
CA PHE A 431 -0.33 -13.23 -1.25
C PHE A 431 0.82 -12.23 -1.39
N VAL A 432 1.93 -12.43 -0.68
CA VAL A 432 3.11 -11.57 -0.79
C VAL A 432 3.69 -11.64 -2.20
N PHE A 433 3.83 -12.84 -2.77
CA PHE A 433 4.42 -13.01 -4.10
C PHE A 433 3.59 -12.28 -5.18
N LEU A 434 2.27 -12.46 -5.16
CA LEU A 434 1.34 -11.81 -6.07
C LEU A 434 1.26 -10.30 -5.83
N GLY A 435 1.36 -9.87 -4.56
CA GLY A 435 1.38 -8.46 -4.19
C GLY A 435 2.60 -7.72 -4.70
N MET A 436 3.73 -8.41 -4.89
CA MET A 436 4.95 -7.85 -5.51
C MET A 436 4.85 -7.69 -7.05
N GLU A 437 3.70 -8.01 -7.65
CA GLU A 437 3.48 -8.01 -9.11
C GLU A 437 4.52 -8.83 -9.90
N LYS A 438 5.11 -9.85 -9.26
CA LYS A 438 6.00 -10.79 -9.93
C LYS A 438 5.24 -11.55 -11.02
N SER A 439 5.95 -11.86 -12.10
CA SER A 439 5.36 -12.58 -13.23
C SER A 439 4.92 -13.98 -12.78
N HIS A 440 3.82 -14.49 -13.33
CA HIS A 440 3.43 -15.89 -13.13
C HIS A 440 4.52 -16.85 -13.64
N GLU A 441 5.37 -16.39 -14.57
CA GLU A 441 6.54 -17.14 -15.06
C GLU A 441 7.60 -17.37 -13.98
N GLU A 442 7.60 -16.58 -12.90
CA GLU A 442 8.50 -16.74 -11.76
C GLU A 442 7.92 -17.67 -10.67
N ILE A 443 6.71 -18.20 -10.89
CA ILE A 443 6.10 -19.24 -10.06
C ILE A 443 6.23 -20.58 -10.77
N GLU A 444 6.91 -21.49 -10.10
CA GLU A 444 7.00 -22.88 -10.52
C GLU A 444 6.08 -23.73 -9.64
N LEU A 445 5.12 -24.41 -10.25
CA LEU A 445 4.18 -25.27 -9.54
C LEU A 445 4.60 -26.73 -9.67
N ARG A 446 4.80 -27.42 -8.55
CA ARG A 446 5.10 -28.85 -8.49
C ARG A 446 3.99 -29.56 -7.72
N SER A 447 3.23 -30.41 -8.40
CA SER A 447 2.19 -31.20 -7.76
C SER A 447 2.81 -32.25 -6.83
N ILE A 448 2.46 -32.25 -5.54
CA ILE A 448 2.80 -33.32 -4.58
C ILE A 448 1.59 -34.25 -4.44
N SER A 449 1.21 -34.85 -5.54
CA SER A 449 0.05 -35.73 -5.58
C SER A 449 0.47 -37.14 -5.95
N GLY A 450 -0.19 -38.14 -5.36
CA GLY A 450 -0.22 -39.46 -5.98
C GLY A 450 -0.89 -39.37 -7.36
N ALA A 451 -0.94 -40.48 -8.11
CA ALA A 451 -1.54 -40.52 -9.46
C ALA A 451 -3.02 -40.06 -9.53
N ASP A 452 -3.68 -39.78 -8.39
CA ASP A 452 -5.13 -39.67 -8.26
C ASP A 452 -5.67 -38.27 -7.88
N ILE A 453 -4.84 -37.25 -7.63
CA ILE A 453 -5.36 -35.93 -7.21
C ILE A 453 -5.34 -34.94 -8.38
N ASP A 454 -6.54 -34.52 -8.79
CA ASP A 454 -6.73 -33.48 -9.80
C ASP A 454 -6.48 -32.09 -9.18
N VAL A 455 -5.40 -31.42 -9.59
CA VAL A 455 -5.10 -30.04 -9.18
C VAL A 455 -6.28 -29.11 -9.48
N SER A 456 -7.04 -29.38 -10.54
CA SER A 456 -8.24 -28.60 -10.89
C SER A 456 -9.32 -28.69 -9.83
N GLU A 457 -9.46 -29.84 -9.16
CA GLU A 457 -10.41 -30.05 -8.06
C GLU A 457 -9.99 -29.28 -6.81
N ILE A 458 -8.70 -29.35 -6.45
CA ILE A 458 -8.13 -28.56 -5.34
C ILE A 458 -8.35 -27.06 -5.60
N LEU A 459 -8.06 -26.57 -6.81
CA LEU A 459 -8.24 -25.17 -7.15
C LEU A 459 -9.73 -24.77 -7.24
N GLY A 460 -10.60 -25.68 -7.66
CA GLY A 460 -12.04 -25.46 -7.71
C GLY A 460 -12.67 -25.24 -6.33
N THR A 461 -12.12 -25.89 -5.31
CA THR A 461 -12.59 -25.80 -3.91
C THR A 461 -11.81 -24.80 -3.06
N PHE A 462 -10.76 -24.16 -3.61
CA PHE A 462 -9.93 -23.22 -2.87
C PHE A 462 -10.72 -22.02 -2.34
N ASP A 463 -10.62 -21.77 -1.04
CA ASP A 463 -11.15 -20.57 -0.40
C ASP A 463 -10.20 -20.10 0.72
N ALA A 464 -9.68 -18.88 0.60
CA ALA A 464 -8.77 -18.31 1.58
C ALA A 464 -9.38 -18.15 2.98
N GLU A 465 -10.68 -17.86 3.11
CA GLU A 465 -11.34 -17.72 4.41
C GLU A 465 -11.33 -19.03 5.21
N MET A 466 -11.37 -20.15 4.49
CA MET A 466 -11.37 -21.50 5.04
C MET A 466 -9.99 -21.99 5.44
N ALA A 467 -8.93 -21.22 5.20
CA ALA A 467 -7.58 -21.62 5.57
C ALA A 467 -7.36 -21.59 7.10
N ASP A 468 -6.59 -22.55 7.59
CA ASP A 468 -6.26 -22.74 8.99
C ASP A 468 -4.98 -21.98 9.37
N CYS A 469 -4.99 -21.40 10.57
CA CYS A 469 -3.80 -20.95 11.28
C CYS A 469 -3.78 -21.56 12.68
N TYR A 470 -2.59 -21.77 13.25
CA TYR A 470 -2.47 -22.27 14.62
C TYR A 470 -2.97 -21.24 15.65
N ASN A 471 -2.70 -19.95 15.39
CA ASN A 471 -3.16 -18.86 16.23
C ASN A 471 -4.39 -18.18 15.58
N PRO A 472 -5.57 -18.22 16.22
CA PRO A 472 -6.78 -17.60 15.68
C PRO A 472 -6.70 -16.07 15.59
N GLU A 473 -6.02 -15.39 16.52
CA GLU A 473 -5.84 -13.93 16.45
C GLU A 473 -4.97 -13.54 15.25
N GLU A 474 -3.96 -14.36 14.97
CA GLU A 474 -3.11 -14.19 13.80
C GLU A 474 -3.87 -14.51 12.50
N LYS A 475 -4.79 -15.49 12.53
CA LYS A 475 -5.67 -15.78 11.39
C LYS A 475 -6.45 -14.54 10.98
N ASP A 476 -7.18 -13.92 11.92
CA ASP A 476 -8.01 -12.75 11.62
C ASP A 476 -7.17 -11.59 11.08
N LYS A 477 -5.99 -11.38 11.66
CA LYS A 477 -5.04 -10.36 11.22
C LYS A 477 -4.56 -10.58 9.79
N LEU A 478 -4.14 -11.80 9.45
CA LEU A 478 -3.62 -12.17 8.14
C LEU A 478 -4.72 -12.15 7.06
N LEU A 479 -5.93 -12.60 7.40
CA LEU A 479 -7.09 -12.51 6.51
C LEU A 479 -7.49 -11.05 6.24
N THR A 480 -7.53 -10.21 7.28
CA THR A 480 -7.78 -8.76 7.13
C THR A 480 -6.77 -8.11 6.18
N LEU A 481 -5.51 -8.55 6.21
CA LEU A 481 -4.45 -8.05 5.34
C LEU A 481 -4.68 -8.42 3.86
N ILE A 482 -5.10 -9.67 3.61
CA ILE A 482 -5.46 -10.15 2.27
C ILE A 482 -6.65 -9.34 1.73
N GLU A 483 -7.74 -9.26 2.50
CA GLU A 483 -8.96 -8.54 2.13
C GLU A 483 -8.67 -7.06 1.85
N ALA A 484 -7.91 -6.38 2.72
CA ALA A 484 -7.57 -4.98 2.55
C ALA A 484 -6.75 -4.70 1.27
N SER A 485 -5.99 -5.70 0.81
CA SER A 485 -5.12 -5.56 -0.36
C SER A 485 -5.83 -5.92 -1.67
N PHE A 486 -6.69 -6.93 -1.66
CA PHE A 486 -7.41 -7.41 -2.85
C PHE A 486 -8.83 -6.82 -2.98
N GLY A 487 -9.37 -6.21 -1.94
CA GLY A 487 -10.73 -5.69 -1.87
C GLY A 487 -11.69 -6.70 -1.25
N THR A 488 -11.76 -7.92 -1.80
CA THR A 488 -12.56 -9.03 -1.26
C THR A 488 -11.78 -10.35 -1.33
N PHE A 489 -12.23 -11.36 -0.58
CA PHE A 489 -11.63 -12.70 -0.66
C PHE A 489 -11.90 -13.38 -2.01
N GLU A 490 -13.02 -13.11 -2.67
CA GLU A 490 -13.31 -13.64 -4.01
C GLU A 490 -12.30 -13.14 -5.05
N ASP A 491 -11.91 -11.86 -4.99
CA ASP A 491 -10.90 -11.29 -5.89
C ASP A 491 -9.53 -11.96 -5.68
N PHE A 492 -9.14 -12.22 -4.43
CA PHE A 492 -7.93 -12.97 -4.10
C PHE A 492 -8.02 -14.44 -4.55
N ASN A 493 -9.13 -15.12 -4.25
CA ASN A 493 -9.38 -16.50 -4.61
C ASN A 493 -9.32 -16.70 -6.13
N ALA A 494 -10.00 -15.83 -6.90
CA ALA A 494 -9.97 -15.84 -8.35
C ALA A 494 -8.54 -15.64 -8.90
N LYS A 495 -7.77 -14.72 -8.31
CA LYS A 495 -6.38 -14.47 -8.73
C LYS A 495 -5.48 -15.68 -8.49
N VAL A 496 -5.54 -16.29 -7.30
CA VAL A 496 -4.73 -17.48 -6.97
C VAL A 496 -5.10 -18.64 -7.88
N ARG A 497 -6.41 -18.92 -8.09
CA ARG A 497 -6.87 -19.98 -9.00
C ARG A 497 -6.36 -19.75 -10.42
N ALA A 498 -6.50 -18.53 -10.95
CA ALA A 498 -6.05 -18.21 -12.30
C ALA A 498 -4.54 -18.43 -12.48
N VAL A 499 -3.73 -17.95 -11.52
CA VAL A 499 -2.27 -18.09 -11.57
C VAL A 499 -1.86 -19.56 -11.49
N LEU A 500 -2.39 -20.32 -10.53
CA LEU A 500 -2.02 -21.73 -10.38
C LEU A 500 -2.52 -22.59 -11.55
N GLN A 501 -3.68 -22.28 -12.15
CA GLN A 501 -4.16 -22.92 -13.38
C GLN A 501 -3.31 -22.60 -14.61
N GLU A 502 -2.70 -21.40 -14.67
CA GLU A 502 -1.78 -21.04 -15.75
C GLU A 502 -0.45 -21.80 -15.61
N CYS A 503 0.03 -21.97 -14.37
CA CYS A 503 1.18 -22.80 -14.08
C CYS A 503 0.96 -24.27 -14.48
N THR A 504 -0.22 -24.85 -14.24
CA THR A 504 -0.49 -26.26 -14.63
C THR A 504 -0.54 -26.48 -16.13
N LYS A 505 -1.13 -25.55 -16.90
CA LYS A 505 -1.18 -25.65 -18.38
C LYS A 505 0.19 -25.56 -19.04
N SER A 506 1.14 -24.91 -18.37
CA SER A 506 2.49 -24.77 -18.88
C SER A 506 3.30 -26.07 -18.77
N ASP A 507 2.83 -27.03 -17.96
CA ASP A 507 3.53 -28.26 -17.62
C ASP A 507 3.20 -29.44 -18.55
N ASP A 508 2.53 -29.19 -19.69
CA ASP A 508 2.16 -30.17 -20.74
C ASP A 508 3.37 -30.79 -21.49
N GLY A 509 4.54 -30.90 -20.84
CA GLY A 509 5.69 -31.67 -21.31
C GLY A 509 6.82 -30.85 -21.94
N THR A 510 6.77 -29.52 -21.87
CA THR A 510 7.88 -28.65 -22.32
C THR A 510 8.59 -28.03 -21.11
N SER A 511 9.50 -28.79 -20.51
CA SER A 511 10.28 -28.46 -19.31
C SER A 511 10.81 -27.01 -19.23
N MET A 512 10.52 -26.38 -18.08
CA MET A 512 11.07 -25.24 -17.33
C MET A 512 11.68 -23.99 -18.01
N ARG A 513 11.12 -22.82 -17.63
CA ARG A 513 11.53 -21.44 -17.99
C ARG A 513 12.28 -20.71 -16.86
N PHE A 514 13.45 -21.16 -16.43
CA PHE A 514 14.39 -20.21 -15.82
C PHE A 514 15.27 -19.64 -16.94
N LYS A 515 14.83 -18.51 -17.54
CA LYS A 515 15.64 -17.78 -18.52
C LYS A 515 16.94 -17.35 -17.85
N ALA A 516 18.05 -17.98 -18.23
CA ALA A 516 19.35 -17.77 -17.60
C ALA A 516 19.94 -16.36 -17.81
N ASP A 517 19.38 -15.53 -18.71
CA ASP A 517 20.16 -14.46 -19.37
C ASP A 517 19.74 -13.00 -19.13
N ASP A 518 18.66 -12.67 -18.40
CA ASP A 518 18.16 -11.26 -18.37
C ASP A 518 18.61 -10.37 -17.18
N PHE A 519 19.43 -10.84 -16.23
CA PHE A 519 19.63 -10.11 -14.95
C PHE A 519 21.02 -9.47 -14.71
N HIS A 520 21.52 -8.70 -15.69
CA HIS A 520 22.65 -7.77 -15.49
C HIS A 520 22.24 -6.28 -15.43
N LYS A 521 20.99 -5.98 -15.10
CA LYS A 521 20.53 -4.60 -14.85
C LYS A 521 19.62 -4.51 -13.62
N VAL A 522 20.20 -4.54 -12.43
CA VAL A 522 19.64 -3.96 -11.20
C VAL A 522 20.77 -3.27 -10.46
#